data_AF-A0A150MQ32-F1
#
_entry.id   AF-A0A150MQ32-F1
#
_cell.length_a   1.000
_cell.length_b   1.000
_cell.length_c   1.000
_cell.angle_alpha   90.00
_cell.angle_beta   90.00
_cell.angle_gamma   90.00
#
_symmetry.space_group_name_H-M   'P 1'
#
loop_
_entity.id
_entity.type
_entity.pdbx_description
1 polymer ?
#
loop_
_entity_poly.entity_id
_entity_poly.type
_entity_poly.pdbx_seq_one_letter_code
_entity_poly.pdbx_strand_id
1 'polypeptide(L)' 'MVTYYAYKIEKGLLTFNQVPTTYQPAVKSLFRTKVANGEITPEQYEQYVGEPYEG' A
#
# COMPACT_ATOMS: atom_id res chain seq x y z
N MET A 1 -8.83 2.78 9.91
CA MET A 1 -8.55 1.33 9.70
C MET A 1 -7.63 1.13 8.50
N VAL A 2 -8.00 1.58 7.29
CA VAL A 2 -7.13 1.48 6.08
C VAL A 2 -5.78 2.17 6.26
N THR A 3 -5.79 3.41 6.77
CA THR A 3 -4.57 4.18 7.07
C THR A 3 -3.65 3.51 8.10
N TYR A 4 -4.22 2.70 9.01
CA TYR A 4 -3.45 1.94 10.00
C TYR A 4 -2.68 0.79 9.36
N TYR A 5 -3.29 0.07 8.42
CA TYR A 5 -2.61 -1.00 7.67
C TYR A 5 -1.53 -0.43 6.74
N ALA A 6 -1.84 0.65 6.03
CA ALA A 6 -0.86 1.35 5.21
C ALA A 6 0.35 1.80 6.03
N TYR A 7 0.12 2.45 7.18
CA TYR A 7 1.19 2.83 8.10
C TYR A 7 2.06 1.65 8.55
N LYS A 8 1.44 0.53 8.89
CA LYS A 8 2.18 -0.68 9.30
C LYS A 8 3.02 -1.25 8.15
N ILE A 9 2.51 -1.22 6.93
CA ILE A 9 3.25 -1.65 5.74
C ILE A 9 4.42 -0.71 5.44
N GLU A 10 4.20 0.60 5.49
CA GLU A 10 5.24 1.64 5.33
C GLU A 10 6.35 1.50 6.39
N LYS A 11 6.03 1.03 7.60
CA LYS A 11 6.99 0.77 8.68
C LYS A 11 7.62 -0.64 8.63
N GLY A 12 7.26 -1.47 7.65
CA GLY A 12 7.74 -2.86 7.57
C GLY A 12 7.23 -3.76 8.71
N LEU A 13 6.20 -3.34 9.44
CA LEU A 13 5.60 -4.08 10.56
C LEU A 13 4.56 -5.10 10.09
N LEU A 14 4.14 -5.01 8.83
CA LEU A 14 3.10 -5.84 8.24
C LEU A 14 3.31 -5.91 6.73
N THR A 15 3.04 -7.06 6.12
CA THR A 15 3.03 -7.20 4.65
C THR A 15 1.60 -7.10 4.11
N PHE A 16 1.42 -6.65 2.87
CA PHE A 16 0.09 -6.48 2.28
C PHE A 16 -0.76 -7.76 2.31
N ASN A 17 -0.14 -8.93 2.13
CA ASN A 17 -0.81 -10.23 2.23
C ASN A 17 -1.37 -10.54 3.63
N GLN A 18 -0.87 -9.88 4.68
CA GLN A 18 -1.39 -10.00 6.05
C GLN A 18 -2.51 -9.01 6.36
N VAL A 19 -2.79 -8.05 5.47
CA VAL A 19 -3.98 -7.19 5.59
C VAL A 19 -5.21 -8.04 5.35
N PRO A 20 -6.28 -7.90 6.17
CA PRO A 20 -7.54 -8.60 5.91
C PRO A 20 -8.05 -8.27 4.50
N THR A 21 -8.55 -9.28 3.79
CA THR A 21 -9.00 -9.16 2.39
C THR A 21 -10.04 -8.06 2.18
N THR A 22 -10.87 -7.76 3.18
CA THR A 22 -11.82 -6.63 3.15
C THR A 22 -11.14 -5.27 3.03
N TYR A 23 -9.92 -5.11 3.56
CA TYR A 23 -9.18 -3.84 3.56
C TYR A 23 -8.09 -3.78 2.48
N GLN A 24 -7.63 -4.90 1.94
CA GLN A 24 -6.65 -4.95 0.85
C GLN A 24 -6.98 -4.01 -0.33
N PRO A 25 -8.20 -4.00 -0.92
CA PRO A 25 -8.50 -3.10 -2.04
C PRO A 25 -8.40 -1.62 -1.65
N ALA A 26 -8.82 -1.27 -0.43
CA ALA A 26 -8.74 0.09 0.07
C ALA A 26 -7.29 0.52 0.38
N VAL A 27 -6.47 -0.39 0.91
CA VAL A 27 -5.03 -0.15 1.15
C VAL A 27 -4.29 0.02 -0.18
N LYS A 28 -4.58 -0.82 -1.17
CA LYS A 28 -4.03 -0.72 -2.53
C LYS A 28 -4.39 0.62 -3.17
N SER A 29 -5.66 1.01 -3.11
CA SER A 29 -6.13 2.31 -3.62
C SER A 29 -5.43 3.48 -2.90
N LEU A 30 -5.25 3.40 -1.58
CA LEU A 30 -4.52 4.42 -0.83
C LEU A 30 -3.06 4.55 -1.28
N PHE A 31 -2.37 3.42 -1.49
CA PHE A 31 -1.00 3.44 -1.99
C PHE A 31 -0.92 3.99 -3.42
N ARG A 32 -1.90 3.71 -4.29
CA ARG A 32 -1.96 4.34 -5.62
C ARG A 32 -2.10 5.86 -5.52
N THR A 33 -2.98 6.35 -4.64
CA THR A 33 -3.13 7.79 -4.38
C THR A 33 -1.84 8.41 -3.85
N LYS A 34 -1.12 7.72 -2.95
CA LYS A 34 0.18 8.17 -2.44
C LYS A 34 1.24 8.26 -3.55
N VAL A 35 1.26 7.33 -4.50
CA VAL A 35 2.12 7.43 -5.69
C VAL A 35 1.73 8.64 -6.54
N ALA A 36 0.44 8.82 -6.82
CA ALA A 36 -0.06 9.95 -7.61
C ALA A 36 0.22 11.32 -6.94
N ASN A 37 0.23 11.36 -5.61
CA ASN A 37 0.60 12.54 -4.82
C ASN A 37 2.12 12.74 -4.70
N GLY A 38 2.95 11.79 -5.15
CA GLY A 38 4.40 11.82 -4.97
C GLY A 38 4.87 11.58 -3.53
N GLU A 39 4.01 11.04 -2.66
CA GLU A 39 4.39 10.68 -1.28
C GLU A 39 5.28 9.43 -1.24
N ILE A 40 5.08 8.52 -2.18
CA ILE A 40 5.88 7.30 -2.36
C ILE A 40 6.21 7.09 -3.84
N THR A 41 7.27 6.35 -4.13
CA THR A 41 7.63 6.00 -5.51
C THR A 41 6.84 4.78 -6.02
N PRO A 42 6.72 4.58 -7.34
CA PRO A 42 6.18 3.34 -7.92
C PRO A 42 6.89 2.08 -7.40
N GLU A 43 8.21 2.15 -7.22
CA GLU A 43 9.01 1.04 -6.66
C GLU A 43 8.61 0.74 -5.21
N GLN A 44 8.35 1.77 -4.40
CA GLN A 44 7.86 1.59 -3.04
C GLN A 44 6.46 0.97 -3.02
N TYR A 45 5.59 1.37 -3.96
CA TYR A 45 4.29 0.72 -4.14
C TYR A 45 4.45 -0.78 -4.43
N GLU A 46 5.36 -1.14 -5.33
CA GLU A 46 5.69 -2.54 -5.64
C GLU A 46 6.20 -3.30 -4.42
N GLN A 47 7.05 -2.69 -3.61
CA GLN A 47 7.51 -3.28 -2.36
C GLN A 47 6.40 -3.46 -1.33
N TYR A 48 5.45 -2.52 -1.26
CA TYR A 48 4.36 -2.56 -0.28
C TYR A 48 3.26 -3.53 -0.68
N VAL A 49 2.83 -3.50 -1.94
CA VAL A 49 1.67 -4.25 -2.45
C VAL A 49 2.09 -5.60 -3.04
N GLY A 50 3.33 -5.71 -3.53
CA GLY A 50 3.82 -6.90 -4.25
C GLY A 50 3.34 -6.98 -5.71
N GLU A 51 2.80 -5.88 -6.24
CA GLU A 51 2.29 -5.77 -7.61
C GLU A 51 2.85 -4.51 -8.29
N PRO A 52 3.13 -4.55 -9.61
CA PRO A 52 3.53 -3.38 -10.38
C PRO A 52 2.51 -2.25 -10.24
N TYR A 53 3.00 -1.01 -10.14
CA TYR A 53 2.15 0.16 -10.21
C TYR A 53 1.70 0.38 -11.66
N GLU A 54 0.46 -0.02 -11.95
CA GLU A 54 -0.24 0.34 -13.19
C GLU A 54 -1.05 1.62 -12.94
N GLY A 55 -0.54 2.73 -13.46
CA GLY A 55 -1.11 4.08 -13.35
C GLY A 55 -2.32 4.32 -14.23
#